data_AF-A0A2E2QKG3-F1
#
_entry.id   AF-A0A2E2QKG3-F1
#
_cell.length_a   1.000
_cell.length_b   1.000
_cell.length_c   1.000
_cell.angle_alpha   90.00
_cell.angle_beta   90.00
_cell.angle_gamma   90.00
#
_symmetry.space_group_name_H-M   'P 1'
#
loop_
_entity.id
_entity.type
_entity.pdbx_description
1 polymer ?
#
loop_
_entity_poly.entity_id
_entity_poly.type
_entity_poly.pdbx_seq_one_letter_code
_entity_poly.pdbx_strand_id
1 'polypeptide(L)'
;MSTQYYNFITSQQCRMARAALNITVRDLAEATGLSAMTITRFENGKNKGSPDTLQTIAAAFQGRGIVFIPADDDLGPGVRLILEDGEKEAMQPQTYDQKTAEIICDILSDGTPLSSVAQDSTMPSLSTINRWRRENKWFREEVMKWMRLRGRG
;
A
#
# COMPACT_ATOMS: atom_id res chain seq x y z
N MET A 1 6.61 -36.21 7.33
CA MET A 1 7.34 -35.61 6.18
C MET A 1 6.35 -34.74 5.43
N SER A 2 6.24 -33.47 5.79
CA SER A 2 5.36 -32.53 5.11
C SER A 2 6.05 -32.09 3.82
N THR A 3 5.48 -32.48 2.69
CA THR A 3 5.85 -31.97 1.36
C THR A 3 5.83 -30.45 1.42
N GLN A 4 7.01 -29.84 1.48
CA GLN A 4 7.18 -28.40 1.36
C GLN A 4 6.58 -28.00 0.02
N TYR A 5 5.37 -27.43 0.04
CA TYR A 5 4.84 -26.73 -1.11
C TYR A 5 5.83 -25.62 -1.43
N TYR A 6 6.68 -25.87 -2.42
CA TYR A 6 7.50 -24.84 -3.02
C TYR A 6 6.52 -23.82 -3.61
N ASN A 7 6.28 -22.73 -2.87
CA ASN A 7 5.53 -21.59 -3.36
C ASN A 7 6.39 -20.88 -4.41
N PHE A 8 6.47 -21.50 -5.58
CA PHE A 8 7.08 -20.89 -6.75
C PHE A 8 6.26 -19.66 -7.12
N ILE A 9 6.94 -18.53 -7.23
CA ILE A 9 6.31 -17.29 -7.68
C ILE A 9 5.85 -17.45 -9.13
N THR A 10 4.69 -16.89 -9.44
CA THR A 10 4.18 -16.84 -10.82
C THR A 10 4.82 -15.70 -11.62
N SER A 11 4.73 -15.77 -12.95
CA SER A 11 5.21 -14.67 -13.82
C SER A 11 4.42 -13.38 -13.57
N GLN A 12 3.14 -13.48 -13.23
CA GLN A 12 2.30 -12.37 -12.80
C GLN A 12 2.82 -11.75 -11.50
N GLN A 13 3.08 -12.58 -10.48
CA GLN A 13 3.61 -12.11 -9.19
C GLN A 13 4.98 -11.44 -9.32
N CYS A 14 5.84 -11.93 -10.22
CA CYS A 14 7.11 -11.27 -10.53
C CYS A 14 6.91 -9.84 -11.05
N ARG A 15 6.00 -9.67 -12.02
CA ARG A 15 5.68 -8.34 -12.56
C ARG A 15 5.02 -7.43 -11.51
N MET A 16 4.10 -7.98 -10.69
CA MET A 16 3.46 -7.25 -9.59
C MET A 16 4.48 -6.77 -8.56
N ALA A 17 5.42 -7.63 -8.16
CA ALA A 17 6.47 -7.30 -7.20
C ALA A 17 7.41 -6.21 -7.72
N ARG A 18 7.82 -6.27 -9.00
CA ARG A 18 8.61 -5.17 -9.58
C ARG A 18 7.87 -3.84 -9.60
N ALA A 19 6.59 -3.87 -9.94
CA ALA A 19 5.76 -2.66 -9.96
C ALA A 19 5.63 -2.08 -8.55
N ALA A 20 5.39 -2.92 -7.54
CA ALA A 20 5.30 -2.50 -6.15
C ALA A 20 6.59 -1.84 -5.63
N LEU A 21 7.75 -2.34 -6.05
CA LEU A 21 9.06 -1.76 -5.70
C LEU A 21 9.52 -0.65 -6.65
N ASN A 22 8.77 -0.35 -7.71
CA ASN A 22 9.16 0.56 -8.78
C ASN A 22 10.56 0.27 -9.39
N ILE A 23 10.86 -1.00 -9.62
CA ILE A 23 12.16 -1.42 -10.19
C ILE A 23 12.04 -1.98 -11.61
N THR A 24 13.09 -1.78 -12.40
CA THR A 24 13.20 -2.31 -13.76
C THR A 24 13.62 -3.78 -13.75
N VAL A 25 13.53 -4.44 -14.91
CA VAL A 25 14.07 -5.80 -15.11
C VAL A 25 15.58 -5.84 -14.90
N ARG A 26 16.29 -4.74 -15.22
CA ARG A 26 17.75 -4.67 -15.04
C ARG A 26 18.11 -4.61 -13.55
N ASP A 27 17.38 -3.85 -12.77
CA ASP A 27 17.59 -3.77 -11.32
C ASP A 27 17.33 -5.11 -10.63
N LEU A 28 16.34 -5.87 -11.11
CA LEU A 28 16.09 -7.24 -10.63
C LEU A 28 17.19 -8.21 -11.08
N ALA A 29 17.70 -8.07 -12.30
CA ALA A 29 18.81 -8.86 -12.81
C ALA A 29 20.06 -8.69 -11.94
N GLU A 30 20.38 -7.44 -11.61
CA GLU A 30 21.48 -7.10 -10.70
C GLU A 30 21.25 -7.69 -9.30
N ALA A 31 20.04 -7.54 -8.74
CA ALA A 31 19.69 -8.06 -7.42
C ALA A 31 19.77 -9.59 -7.29
N THR A 32 19.51 -10.30 -8.38
CA THR A 32 19.43 -11.78 -8.42
C THR A 32 20.70 -12.43 -8.96
N GLY A 33 21.59 -11.67 -9.59
CA GLY A 33 22.72 -12.20 -10.37
C GLY A 33 22.30 -12.93 -11.66
N LEU A 34 21.02 -12.89 -12.04
CA LEU A 34 20.50 -13.52 -13.25
C LEU A 34 20.61 -12.58 -14.45
N SER A 35 20.56 -13.12 -15.67
CA SER A 35 20.48 -12.28 -16.86
C SER A 35 19.10 -11.61 -16.99
N ALA A 36 19.07 -10.36 -17.46
CA ALA A 36 17.82 -9.66 -17.77
C ALA A 36 16.94 -10.41 -18.79
N MET A 37 17.55 -11.18 -19.71
CA MET A 37 16.84 -12.04 -20.65
C MET A 37 16.13 -13.20 -19.95
N THR A 38 16.77 -13.83 -18.96
CA THR A 38 16.17 -14.90 -18.15
C THR A 38 14.91 -14.39 -17.45
N ILE A 39 15.01 -13.24 -16.78
CA ILE A 39 13.88 -12.60 -16.10
C ILE A 39 12.79 -12.25 -17.11
N THR A 40 13.13 -11.63 -18.24
CA THR A 40 12.15 -11.25 -19.27
C THR A 40 11.41 -12.47 -19.84
N ARG A 41 12.11 -13.60 -20.06
CA ARG A 41 11.48 -14.84 -20.54
C ARG A 41 10.55 -15.45 -19.50
N PHE A 42 10.94 -15.40 -18.23
CA PHE A 42 10.10 -15.83 -17.12
C PHE A 42 8.85 -14.95 -17.00
N GLU A 43 9.01 -13.62 -16.95
CA GLU A 43 7.90 -12.68 -16.87
C GLU A 43 6.95 -12.81 -18.05
N ASN A 44 7.42 -13.11 -19.26
CA ASN A 44 6.55 -13.31 -20.41
C ASN A 44 5.90 -14.71 -20.48
N GLY A 45 6.13 -15.58 -19.49
CA GLY A 45 5.60 -16.95 -19.48
C GLY A 45 6.23 -17.88 -20.54
N LYS A 46 7.28 -17.42 -21.24
CA LYS A 46 7.99 -18.20 -22.26
C LYS A 46 8.93 -19.24 -21.65
N ASN A 47 9.26 -19.11 -20.37
CA ASN A 47 9.98 -20.08 -19.57
C ASN A 47 9.32 -20.15 -18.18
N LYS A 48 9.10 -21.36 -17.65
CA LYS A 48 8.61 -21.53 -16.27
C LYS A 48 9.68 -21.24 -15.22
N GLY A 49 10.96 -21.20 -15.61
CA GLY A 49 12.09 -21.06 -14.70
C GLY A 49 12.42 -22.38 -14.00
N SER A 50 13.69 -22.59 -13.62
CA SER A 50 14.04 -23.70 -12.74
C SER A 50 13.62 -23.36 -11.30
N PRO A 51 13.38 -24.37 -10.44
CA PRO A 51 13.08 -24.14 -9.03
C PRO A 51 14.05 -23.19 -8.32
N ASP A 52 15.35 -23.36 -8.59
CA ASP A 52 16.43 -22.54 -8.04
C ASP A 52 16.39 -21.08 -8.53
N THR A 53 16.12 -20.88 -9.83
CA THR A 53 15.92 -19.54 -10.40
C THR A 53 14.72 -18.84 -9.75
N LEU A 54 13.61 -19.54 -9.60
CA LEU A 54 12.39 -18.98 -9.00
C LEU A 54 12.60 -18.63 -7.51
N GLN A 55 13.32 -19.48 -6.78
CA GLN A 55 13.68 -19.24 -5.40
C GLN A 55 14.59 -18.02 -5.25
N THR A 56 15.59 -17.87 -6.14
CA THR A 56 16.48 -16.71 -6.18
C THR A 56 15.71 -15.41 -6.43
N ILE A 57 14.81 -15.40 -7.40
CA ILE A 57 13.97 -14.23 -7.69
C ILE A 57 13.05 -13.91 -6.50
N ALA A 58 12.40 -14.92 -5.92
CA ALA A 58 11.51 -14.74 -4.77
C ALA A 58 12.26 -14.14 -3.58
N ALA A 59 13.44 -14.68 -3.24
CA ALA A 59 14.27 -14.20 -2.14
C ALA A 59 14.72 -12.74 -2.34
N ALA A 60 15.10 -12.36 -3.57
CA ALA A 60 15.50 -10.99 -3.88
C ALA A 60 14.36 -9.98 -3.67
N PHE A 61 13.13 -10.36 -4.01
CA PHE A 61 11.95 -9.53 -3.72
C PHE A 61 11.62 -9.49 -2.23
N GLN A 62 11.65 -10.64 -1.56
CA GLN A 62 11.33 -10.73 -0.13
C GLN A 62 12.30 -9.92 0.73
N GLY A 63 13.60 -9.93 0.40
CA GLY A 63 14.61 -9.07 1.03
C GLY A 63 14.39 -7.57 0.82
N ARG A 64 13.48 -7.18 -0.08
CA ARG A 64 13.10 -5.79 -0.37
C ARG A 64 11.68 -5.44 0.11
N GLY A 65 11.12 -6.26 1.01
CA GLY A 65 9.82 -5.98 1.63
C GLY A 65 8.61 -6.53 0.87
N ILE A 66 8.80 -7.45 -0.07
CA ILE A 66 7.69 -8.12 -0.76
C ILE A 66 7.26 -9.40 -0.05
N VAL A 67 5.95 -9.60 0.10
CA VAL A 67 5.35 -10.85 0.52
C VAL A 67 4.50 -11.41 -0.63
N PHE A 68 4.77 -12.66 -1.01
CA PHE A 68 3.97 -13.38 -1.99
C PHE A 68 2.77 -14.04 -1.33
N ILE A 69 1.58 -13.79 -1.87
CA ILE A 69 0.33 -14.40 -1.42
C ILE A 69 -0.02 -15.49 -2.42
N PRO A 70 -0.07 -16.77 -2.01
CA PRO A 70 -0.50 -17.84 -2.92
C PRO A 70 -1.97 -17.67 -3.30
N ALA A 71 -2.39 -18.30 -4.40
CA ALA A 71 -3.81 -18.43 -4.69
C ALA A 71 -4.48 -19.33 -3.65
N ASP A 72 -5.75 -19.06 -3.36
CA ASP A 72 -6.62 -19.91 -2.56
C ASP A 72 -7.90 -20.25 -3.36
N ASP A 73 -8.89 -20.84 -2.69
CA ASP A 73 -10.13 -21.26 -3.35
C ASP A 73 -10.98 -20.07 -3.84
N ASP A 74 -10.77 -18.87 -3.29
CA ASP A 74 -11.57 -17.67 -3.56
C ASP A 74 -10.83 -16.66 -4.46
N LEU A 75 -9.50 -16.58 -4.34
CA LEU A 75 -8.67 -15.53 -4.93
C LEU A 75 -7.43 -16.07 -5.64
N GLY A 76 -7.03 -15.37 -6.70
CA GLY A 76 -5.79 -15.64 -7.42
C GLY A 76 -4.52 -15.21 -6.66
N PRO A 77 -3.33 -15.53 -7.19
CA PRO A 77 -2.06 -15.21 -6.55
C PRO A 77 -1.83 -13.70 -6.49
N GLY A 78 -1.26 -13.22 -5.39
CA GLY A 78 -1.06 -11.79 -5.11
C GLY A 78 0.32 -11.43 -4.58
N VAL A 79 0.52 -10.14 -4.37
CA VAL A 79 1.73 -9.53 -3.79
C VAL A 79 1.32 -8.47 -2.77
N ARG A 80 2.04 -8.40 -1.65
CA ARG A 80 1.90 -7.35 -0.64
C ARG A 80 3.24 -6.68 -0.40
N LEU A 81 3.23 -5.35 -0.27
CA LEU A 81 4.39 -4.57 0.19
C LEU A 81 4.31 -4.43 1.71
N ILE A 82 5.41 -4.75 2.40
CA ILE A 82 5.59 -4.42 3.82
C ILE A 82 5.93 -2.93 3.87
N LEU A 83 5.05 -2.16 4.48
CA LEU A 83 5.29 -0.77 4.81
C LEU A 83 5.95 -0.69 6.19
N GLU A 84 6.90 0.23 6.37
CA GLU A 84 7.33 0.60 7.72
C GLU A 84 6.16 1.26 8.47
N ASP A 85 6.18 1.25 9.80
CA ASP A 85 5.05 1.75 10.59
C ASP A 85 4.72 3.23 10.28
N GLY A 86 5.73 4.06 10.00
CA GLY A 86 5.53 5.44 9.55
C GLY A 86 4.91 5.58 8.16
N GLU A 87 5.12 4.62 7.26
CA GLU A 87 4.52 4.62 5.91
C GLU A 87 3.08 4.10 5.92
N LYS A 88 2.74 3.18 6.83
CA LYS A 88 1.36 2.75 7.07
C LYS A 88 0.50 3.91 7.54
N GLU A 89 1.05 4.73 8.43
CA GLU A 89 0.40 5.93 8.94
C GLU A 89 0.30 7.03 7.86
N ALA A 90 1.29 7.15 6.98
CA ALA A 90 1.31 8.12 5.87
C ALA A 90 0.40 7.79 4.67
N MET A 91 -0.38 6.70 4.71
CA MET A 91 -1.36 6.41 3.68
C MET A 91 -2.64 7.23 3.92
N GLN A 92 -2.78 8.37 3.22
CA GLN A 92 -3.97 9.20 3.34
C GLN A 92 -5.26 8.38 3.13
N PRO A 93 -6.17 8.32 4.13
CA PRO A 93 -7.41 7.58 3.99
C PRO A 93 -8.25 8.16 2.84
N GLN A 94 -8.57 7.34 1.85
CA GLN A 94 -9.37 7.76 0.70
C GLN A 94 -10.87 7.57 0.95
N THR A 95 -11.24 6.55 1.73
CA THR A 95 -12.62 6.23 2.15
C THR A 95 -12.88 6.74 3.55
N TYR A 96 -14.15 7.01 3.89
CA TYR A 96 -14.53 7.46 5.23
C TYR A 96 -14.03 6.48 6.31
N ASP A 97 -13.25 7.00 7.25
CA ASP A 97 -12.81 6.30 8.44
C ASP A 97 -13.22 7.11 9.68
N GLN A 98 -13.98 6.46 10.57
CA GLN A 98 -14.54 7.12 11.76
C GLN A 98 -13.42 7.59 12.70
N LYS A 99 -12.37 6.78 12.90
CA LYS A 99 -11.26 7.13 13.79
C LYS A 99 -10.51 8.35 13.26
N THR A 100 -10.21 8.38 11.97
CA THR A 100 -9.59 9.56 11.33
C THR A 100 -10.48 10.79 11.45
N ALA A 101 -11.80 10.65 11.28
CA ALA A 101 -12.73 11.75 11.44
C ALA A 101 -12.77 12.31 12.87
N GLU A 102 -12.69 11.44 13.89
CA GLU A 102 -12.56 11.82 15.30
C GLU A 102 -11.25 12.59 15.55
N ILE A 103 -10.12 12.08 15.06
CA ILE A 103 -8.82 12.76 15.17
C ILE A 103 -8.85 14.14 14.52
N ILE A 104 -9.49 14.28 13.35
CA ILE A 104 -9.67 15.59 12.70
C ILE A 104 -10.46 16.53 13.62
N CYS A 105 -11.55 16.06 14.22
CA CYS A 105 -12.35 16.89 15.13
C CYS A 105 -11.57 17.31 16.39
N ASP A 106 -10.73 16.43 16.94
CA ASP A 106 -9.87 16.72 18.09
C ASP A 106 -8.83 17.80 17.73
N ILE A 107 -8.09 17.61 16.64
CA ILE A 107 -7.07 18.57 16.17
C ILE A 107 -7.69 19.94 15.89
N LEU A 108 -8.88 19.96 15.28
CA LEU A 108 -9.62 21.21 15.07
C LEU A 108 -9.93 21.86 16.42
N SER A 109 -10.47 21.11 17.37
CA SER A 109 -10.84 21.61 18.71
C SER A 109 -9.69 22.28 19.46
N ASP A 110 -8.45 21.84 19.21
CA ASP A 110 -7.22 22.46 19.73
C ASP A 110 -6.82 23.78 19.03
N GLY A 111 -7.62 24.24 18.06
CA GLY A 111 -7.45 25.51 17.34
C GLY A 111 -6.74 25.40 16.00
N THR A 112 -6.27 24.21 15.62
CA THR A 112 -5.59 23.98 14.34
C THR A 112 -6.58 24.17 13.17
N PRO A 113 -6.24 24.96 12.14
CA PRO A 113 -7.14 25.13 11.01
C PRO A 113 -7.15 23.87 10.13
N LEU A 114 -8.30 23.60 9.49
CA LEU A 114 -8.50 22.45 8.61
C LEU A 114 -7.46 22.36 7.47
N SER A 115 -6.95 23.52 7.02
CA SER A 115 -5.89 23.60 6.02
C SER A 115 -4.57 22.99 6.49
N SER A 116 -4.24 23.12 7.79
CA SER A 116 -3.03 22.54 8.37
C SER A 116 -3.17 21.03 8.56
N VAL A 117 -4.38 20.57 8.94
CA VAL A 117 -4.68 19.12 9.02
C VAL A 117 -4.48 18.45 7.67
N ALA A 118 -4.99 19.06 6.59
CA ALA A 118 -4.88 18.49 5.24
C ALA A 118 -3.47 18.52 4.63
N GLN A 119 -2.50 19.19 5.27
CA GLN A 119 -1.09 19.19 4.82
C GLN A 119 -0.31 17.99 5.38
N ASP A 120 -0.81 17.35 6.42
CA ASP A 120 -0.22 16.14 6.98
C ASP A 120 -0.42 14.97 6.02
N SER A 121 0.66 14.26 5.69
CA SER A 121 0.62 13.10 4.78
C SER A 121 -0.17 11.92 5.33
N THR A 122 -0.40 11.85 6.64
CA THR A 122 -1.22 10.84 7.31
C THR A 122 -2.71 11.19 7.28
N MET A 123 -3.05 12.45 6.98
CA MET A 123 -4.42 12.95 6.99
C MET A 123 -5.05 12.94 5.61
N PRO A 124 -6.38 12.74 5.50
CA PRO A 124 -7.07 12.86 4.22
C PRO A 124 -6.93 14.27 3.66
N SER A 125 -6.79 14.36 2.34
CA SER A 125 -6.77 15.65 1.63
C SER A 125 -8.00 16.52 1.95
N LEU A 126 -7.89 17.83 1.77
CA LEU A 126 -9.00 18.76 1.99
C LEU A 126 -10.25 18.39 1.16
N SER A 127 -10.04 17.92 -0.08
CA SER A 127 -11.12 17.42 -0.95
C SER A 127 -11.81 16.19 -0.35
N THR A 128 -11.03 15.26 0.19
CA THR A 128 -11.54 14.05 0.86
C THR A 128 -12.33 14.41 2.13
N ILE A 129 -11.79 15.29 2.98
CA ILE A 129 -12.47 15.79 4.17
C ILE A 129 -13.80 16.47 3.82
N ASN A 130 -13.80 17.35 2.82
CA ASN A 130 -15.02 18.04 2.40
C ASN A 130 -16.07 17.07 1.84
N ARG A 131 -15.63 16.03 1.10
CA ARG A 131 -16.49 14.93 0.67
C ARG A 131 -17.10 14.20 1.88
N TRP A 132 -16.29 13.81 2.86
CA TRP A 132 -16.76 13.15 4.08
C TRP A 132 -17.76 14.01 4.84
N ARG A 133 -17.53 15.32 4.98
CA ARG A 133 -18.48 16.25 5.61
C ARG A 133 -19.82 16.34 4.87
N ARG A 134 -19.85 16.13 3.56
CA ARG A 134 -21.10 16.14 2.78
C ARG A 134 -21.87 14.83 2.97
N GLU A 135 -21.16 13.71 3.05
CA GLU A 135 -21.72 12.37 3.00
C GLU A 135 -22.00 11.79 4.41
N ASN A 136 -21.29 12.25 5.44
CA ASN A 136 -21.45 11.80 6.82
C ASN A 136 -22.04 12.91 7.72
N LYS A 137 -23.26 12.69 8.21
CA LYS A 137 -24.01 13.65 9.03
C LYS A 137 -23.31 13.97 10.35
N TRP A 138 -22.80 12.95 11.06
CA TRP A 138 -22.14 13.12 12.35
C TRP A 138 -20.88 13.98 12.20
N PHE A 139 -20.00 13.63 11.25
CA PHE A 139 -18.75 14.35 11.03
C PHE A 139 -19.01 15.82 10.62
N ARG A 140 -20.03 16.05 9.79
CA ARG A 140 -20.48 17.40 9.44
C ARG A 140 -20.87 18.21 10.67
N GLU A 141 -21.62 17.61 11.58
CA GLU A 141 -22.12 18.27 12.78
C GLU A 141 -21.00 18.61 13.75
N GLU A 142 -20.04 17.71 13.97
CA GLU A 142 -18.88 17.97 14.83
C GLU A 142 -17.98 19.08 14.29
N VAL A 143 -17.63 19.04 12.99
CA VAL A 143 -16.84 20.11 12.38
C VAL A 143 -17.58 21.47 12.43
N MET A 144 -18.90 21.46 12.26
CA MET A 144 -19.71 22.68 12.37
C MET A 144 -19.80 23.22 13.80
N LYS A 145 -19.88 22.35 14.82
CA LYS A 145 -19.81 22.76 16.22
C LYS A 145 -18.51 23.51 16.48
N TRP A 146 -17.38 22.98 16.02
CA TRP A 146 -16.09 23.65 16.12
C TRP A 146 -16.06 25.01 15.39
N MET A 147 -16.49 25.09 14.12
CA MET A 147 -16.47 26.34 13.35
C MET A 147 -17.27 27.46 14.03
N ARG A 148 -18.37 27.11 14.70
CA ARG A 148 -19.20 28.06 15.46
C ARG A 148 -18.52 28.57 16.73
N LEU A 149 -17.67 27.77 17.36
CA LEU A 149 -16.92 28.19 18.55
C LEU A 149 -15.82 29.21 18.22
N ARG A 150 -15.16 29.09 17.06
CA ARG A 150 -14.16 30.07 16.58
C ARG A 150 -14.74 31.46 16.24
N GLY A 151 -16.02 31.54 15.88
CA GLY A 151 -16.68 32.81 15.53
C GLY A 151 -17.13 33.66 16.73
N ARG A 152 -16.79 33.26 17.96
CA ARG A 152 -17.13 33.96 19.22
C ARG A 152 -15.93 34.60 19.92
N GLY A 153 -14.74 34.58 19.30
CA GLY A 153 -13.52 35.20 19.81
C GLY A 153 -13.08 36.40 18.98
#